data_AF-A0A1B7N8B1-F1
#
_entry.id   AF-A0A1B7N8B1-F1
#
_cell.length_a   1.000
_cell.length_b   1.000
_cell.length_c   1.000
_cell.angle_alpha   90.00
_cell.angle_beta   90.00
_cell.angle_gamma   90.00
#
_symmetry.space_group_name_H-M   'P 1'
#
loop_
_entity.id
_entity.type
_entity.pdbx_description
1 polymer ?
#
loop_
_entity_poly.entity_id
_entity_poly.type
_entity_poly.pdbx_seq_one_letter_code
_entity_poly.pdbx_strand_id
1 'polypeptide(L)'
;NSISELKSSIEEVWDNPLLSAHVLRQHESAIASVYDQADVPGARKRKRKRLEGSESAPGVPQLQERLDSVNLTCWGLTAESALCIRAAKNTDYNALDKLKKTGTGVLRTHSHKDVDAIISLTVYNRIPYLPSCLARSSQHAVLSTQTLDDLLRVIPCASSNLPVEKLDAEGDVSGYSIDDQGVEQHSGCLFCIEDLLYGDGRENTDYAEMLISHLQKLPEEKRPQIKTAATSTSETTFNALTLRLHQPYWLLHQGNCEHFIVVDQIRHAYSVFNFDPPAGYPLMLHLTPTLLDLCRACSKVPAVYSVVGDMRLGESPCLLCAPCWRTIGLPPKNYEDVMLIPLVKH
;
A
#
# COMPACT_ATOMS: atom_id res chain seq x y z
N ASN A 1 14.26 25.73 -30.66
CA ASN A 1 13.98 25.57 -29.22
C ASN A 1 15.28 25.69 -28.46
N SER A 2 15.39 26.68 -27.58
CA SER A 2 16.52 26.73 -26.64
C SER A 2 16.45 25.54 -25.67
N ILE A 3 17.58 25.12 -25.10
CA ILE A 3 17.61 24.05 -24.08
C ILE A 3 16.72 24.41 -22.88
N SER A 4 16.65 25.70 -22.54
CA SER A 4 15.76 26.24 -21.51
C SER A 4 14.28 26.06 -21.83
N GLU A 5 13.85 26.27 -23.08
CA GLU A 5 12.46 26.05 -23.50
C GLU A 5 12.08 24.57 -23.43
N LEU A 6 12.97 23.67 -23.84
CA LEU A 6 12.75 22.22 -23.73
C LEU A 6 12.64 21.80 -22.26
N LYS A 7 13.52 22.31 -21.41
CA LYS A 7 13.47 22.05 -19.97
C LYS A 7 12.15 22.53 -19.36
N SER A 8 11.74 23.77 -19.61
CA SER A 8 10.47 24.32 -19.13
C SER A 8 9.28 23.48 -19.60
N SER A 9 9.26 23.10 -20.88
CA SER A 9 8.18 22.27 -21.42
C SER A 9 8.13 20.87 -20.80
N ILE A 10 9.28 20.29 -20.45
CA ILE A 10 9.36 19.00 -19.75
C ILE A 10 8.86 19.16 -18.31
N GLU A 11 9.33 20.18 -17.60
CA GLU A 11 8.90 20.50 -16.23
C GLU A 11 7.39 20.74 -16.17
N GLU A 12 6.82 21.50 -17.10
CA GLU A 12 5.35 21.72 -17.18
C GLU A 12 4.54 20.42 -17.34
N VAL A 13 5.05 19.45 -18.12
CA VAL A 13 4.39 18.14 -18.29
C VAL A 13 4.52 17.29 -17.04
N TRP A 14 5.69 17.29 -16.40
CA TRP A 14 5.94 16.51 -15.18
C TRP A 14 5.24 17.08 -13.95
N ASP A 15 5.15 18.40 -13.85
CA ASP A 15 4.47 19.12 -12.77
C ASP A 15 2.95 19.01 -12.89
N ASN A 16 2.42 18.76 -14.11
CA ASN A 16 1.02 18.46 -14.30
C ASN A 16 0.74 16.96 -14.04
N PRO A 17 0.02 16.60 -12.96
CA PRO A 17 -0.21 15.20 -12.60
C PRO A 17 -1.04 14.44 -13.63
N LEU A 18 -1.90 15.12 -14.39
CA LEU A 18 -2.73 14.48 -15.42
C LEU A 18 -1.91 14.13 -16.67
N LEU A 19 -1.03 15.05 -17.08
CA LEU A 19 -0.16 14.86 -18.23
C LEU A 19 0.95 13.83 -17.94
N SER A 20 1.63 13.95 -16.81
CA SER A 20 2.63 12.97 -16.38
C SER A 20 2.04 11.57 -16.21
N ALA A 21 0.85 11.44 -15.61
CA ALA A 21 0.15 10.16 -15.53
C ALA A 21 -0.19 9.59 -16.91
N HIS A 22 -0.58 10.43 -17.87
CA HIS A 22 -0.82 9.99 -19.25
C HIS A 22 0.46 9.42 -19.89
N VAL A 23 1.58 10.13 -19.80
CA VAL A 23 2.88 9.70 -20.33
C VAL A 23 3.33 8.38 -19.70
N LEU A 24 3.23 8.24 -18.37
CA LEU A 24 3.56 7.00 -17.67
C LEU A 24 2.67 5.83 -18.12
N ARG A 25 1.35 6.05 -18.27
CA ARG A 25 0.41 5.03 -18.75
C ARG A 25 0.71 4.58 -20.18
N GLN A 26 1.11 5.51 -21.04
CA GLN A 26 1.50 5.23 -22.43
C GLN A 26 2.80 4.41 -22.47
N HIS A 27 3.78 4.77 -21.65
CA HIS A 27 5.03 4.03 -21.50
C HIS A 27 4.78 2.59 -21.02
N GLU A 28 3.97 2.39 -19.99
CA GLU A 28 3.57 1.06 -19.51
C GLU A 28 2.87 0.24 -20.60
N SER A 29 2.00 0.87 -21.40
CA SER A 29 1.31 0.22 -22.51
C SER A 29 2.28 -0.24 -23.60
N ALA A 30 3.27 0.58 -23.92
CA ALA A 30 4.32 0.24 -24.87
C ALA A 30 5.16 -0.96 -24.37
N ILE A 31 5.55 -0.97 -23.09
CA ILE A 31 6.27 -2.11 -22.48
C ILE A 31 5.43 -3.38 -22.54
N ALA A 32 4.14 -3.30 -22.19
CA ALA A 32 3.25 -4.46 -22.24
C ALA A 32 3.13 -5.03 -23.66
N SER A 33 3.03 -4.16 -24.67
CA SER A 33 2.99 -4.55 -26.08
C SER A 33 4.28 -5.27 -26.52
N VAL A 34 5.45 -4.82 -26.05
CA VAL A 34 6.74 -5.47 -26.33
C VAL A 34 6.76 -6.91 -25.80
N TYR A 35 6.26 -7.13 -24.58
CA TYR A 35 6.15 -8.49 -24.02
C TYR A 35 5.11 -9.35 -24.76
N ASP A 36 3.95 -8.79 -25.11
CA ASP A 36 2.94 -9.49 -25.88
C ASP A 36 3.46 -9.94 -27.27
N GLN A 37 4.37 -9.17 -27.86
CA GLN A 37 5.03 -9.50 -29.13
C GLN A 37 6.19 -10.51 -28.97
N ALA A 38 6.88 -10.48 -27.83
CA ALA A 38 7.98 -11.39 -27.53
C ALA A 38 7.52 -12.79 -27.08
N ASP A 39 6.29 -12.91 -26.54
CA ASP A 39 5.74 -14.18 -26.09
C ASP A 39 5.48 -15.16 -27.25
N VAL A 40 6.02 -16.37 -27.11
CA VAL A 40 5.86 -17.46 -28.09
C VAL A 40 4.40 -17.93 -28.13
N PRO A 41 3.80 -18.19 -29.30
CA PRO A 41 2.44 -18.71 -29.42
C PRO A 41 2.31 -20.06 -28.71
N GLY A 42 1.78 -20.04 -27.48
CA GLY A 42 1.62 -21.22 -26.62
C GLY A 42 1.65 -20.93 -25.12
N ALA A 43 2.23 -19.80 -24.70
CA ALA A 43 2.20 -19.38 -23.29
C ALA A 43 0.77 -19.01 -22.86
N ARG A 44 0.33 -19.51 -21.70
CA ARG A 44 -0.98 -19.17 -21.12
C ARG A 44 -1.06 -17.66 -20.88
N LYS A 45 -1.78 -16.95 -21.75
CA LYS A 45 -2.07 -15.51 -21.61
C LYS A 45 -2.79 -15.26 -20.29
N ARG A 46 -2.08 -14.79 -19.25
CA ARG A 46 -2.72 -14.10 -18.12
C ARG A 46 -3.06 -12.69 -18.58
N LYS A 47 -4.08 -12.58 -19.44
CA LYS A 47 -4.59 -11.29 -19.92
C LYS A 47 -5.33 -10.61 -18.77
N ARG A 48 -4.60 -9.92 -17.87
CA ARG A 48 -5.22 -8.92 -17.01
C ARG A 48 -5.58 -7.74 -17.91
N LYS A 49 -6.84 -7.73 -18.36
CA LYS A 49 -7.41 -6.66 -19.18
C LYS A 49 -7.34 -5.37 -18.36
N ARG A 50 -6.49 -4.43 -18.77
CA ARG A 50 -6.52 -3.04 -18.29
C ARG A 50 -7.91 -2.50 -18.66
N LEU A 51 -8.70 -2.08 -17.68
CA LEU A 51 -9.89 -1.28 -17.95
C LEU A 51 -9.39 0.08 -18.43
N GLU A 52 -9.63 0.38 -19.70
CA GLU A 52 -9.39 1.70 -20.26
C GLU A 52 -10.42 2.66 -19.66
N GLY A 53 -10.04 3.34 -18.57
CA GLY A 53 -10.78 4.47 -18.04
C GLY A 53 -10.67 5.65 -18.99
N SER A 54 -11.68 5.84 -19.83
CA SER A 54 -11.84 6.99 -20.72
C SER A 54 -12.31 8.20 -19.93
N GLU A 55 -11.45 9.19 -19.80
CA GLU A 55 -11.78 10.62 -19.77
C GLU A 55 -10.47 11.32 -20.10
N SER A 56 -10.34 11.83 -21.34
CA SER A 56 -9.15 12.56 -21.75
C SER A 56 -9.09 13.85 -20.94
N ALA A 57 -8.17 13.90 -19.99
CA ALA A 57 -7.92 15.08 -19.19
C ALA A 57 -7.62 16.31 -20.09
N PRO A 58 -8.01 17.53 -19.65
CA PRO A 58 -7.71 18.75 -20.40
C PRO A 58 -6.19 18.87 -20.62
N GLY A 59 -5.78 19.09 -21.86
CA GLY A 59 -4.37 19.21 -22.27
C GLY A 59 -3.72 17.94 -22.82
N VAL A 60 -4.30 16.75 -22.60
CA VAL A 60 -3.77 15.48 -23.15
C VAL A 60 -3.72 15.48 -24.68
N PRO A 61 -4.77 15.92 -25.41
CA PRO A 61 -4.73 15.95 -26.87
C PRO A 61 -3.63 16.86 -27.42
N GLN A 62 -3.41 18.02 -26.79
CA GLN A 62 -2.36 18.96 -27.19
C GLN A 62 -0.96 18.38 -26.93
N LEU A 63 -0.78 17.67 -25.80
CA LEU A 63 0.47 16.98 -25.51
C LEU A 63 0.72 15.88 -26.55
N GLN A 64 -0.29 15.09 -26.89
CA GLN A 64 -0.17 14.02 -27.89
C GLN A 64 0.20 14.60 -29.27
N GLU A 65 -0.46 15.67 -29.72
CA GLU A 65 -0.12 16.35 -30.98
C GLU A 65 1.32 16.87 -30.97
N ARG A 66 1.77 17.45 -29.84
CA ARG A 66 3.17 17.86 -29.68
C ARG A 66 4.13 16.68 -29.77
N LEU A 67 3.85 15.57 -29.10
CA LEU A 67 4.67 14.36 -29.15
C LEU A 67 4.73 13.78 -30.57
N ASP A 68 3.60 13.74 -31.27
CA ASP A 68 3.51 13.24 -32.65
C ASP A 68 4.25 14.15 -33.65
N SER A 69 4.37 15.45 -33.34
CA SER A 69 5.13 16.41 -34.16
C SER A 69 6.66 16.31 -34.00
N VAL A 70 7.15 15.53 -33.03
CA VAL A 70 8.59 15.38 -32.78
C VAL A 70 9.21 14.46 -33.85
N ASN A 71 10.02 15.05 -34.73
CA ASN A 71 10.73 14.32 -35.80
C ASN A 71 11.90 13.44 -35.30
N LEU A 72 12.23 13.49 -34.00
CA LEU A 72 13.29 12.64 -33.42
C LEU A 72 12.79 11.21 -33.33
N THR A 73 13.36 10.35 -34.17
CA THR A 73 13.12 8.91 -34.11
C THR A 73 14.07 8.29 -33.09
N CYS A 74 13.53 7.93 -31.92
CA CYS A 74 14.23 6.99 -31.05
C CYS A 74 14.14 5.58 -31.66
N TRP A 75 15.06 4.68 -31.29
CA TRP A 75 14.92 3.28 -31.68
C TRP A 75 13.63 2.74 -31.08
N GLY A 76 12.73 2.26 -31.94
CA GLY A 76 11.50 1.62 -31.50
C GLY A 76 11.83 0.41 -30.64
N LEU A 77 11.04 0.19 -29.58
CA LEU A 77 11.16 -1.03 -28.78
C LEU A 77 10.66 -2.20 -29.64
N THR A 78 11.58 -3.08 -30.05
CA THR A 78 11.25 -4.32 -30.76
C THR A 78 10.96 -5.45 -29.78
N ALA A 79 10.51 -6.61 -30.27
CA ALA A 79 10.26 -7.78 -29.42
C ALA A 79 11.54 -8.22 -28.67
N GLU A 80 12.72 -8.06 -29.28
CA GLU A 80 14.01 -8.39 -28.64
C GLU A 80 14.31 -7.50 -27.42
N SER A 81 13.75 -6.28 -27.36
CA SER A 81 13.89 -5.39 -26.20
C SER A 81 13.33 -6.02 -24.92
N ALA A 82 12.43 -7.01 -25.01
CA ALA A 82 11.90 -7.75 -23.87
C ALA A 82 13.00 -8.41 -23.00
N LEU A 83 14.17 -8.73 -23.60
CA LEU A 83 15.32 -9.29 -22.90
C LEU A 83 16.06 -8.26 -22.02
N CYS A 84 15.93 -6.97 -22.35
CA CYS A 84 16.66 -5.88 -21.70
C CYS A 84 15.78 -5.02 -20.79
N ILE A 85 14.45 -5.19 -20.85
CA ILE A 85 13.50 -4.55 -19.95
C ILE A 85 12.99 -5.55 -18.92
N ARG A 86 12.47 -5.07 -17.78
CA ARG A 86 11.84 -5.91 -16.76
C ARG A 86 10.33 -5.99 -16.99
N ALA A 87 9.77 -7.20 -16.90
CA ALA A 87 8.33 -7.39 -16.96
C ALA A 87 7.64 -6.73 -15.76
N ALA A 88 6.45 -6.18 -16.00
CA ALA A 88 5.63 -5.61 -14.94
C ALA A 88 5.34 -6.68 -13.87
N LYS A 89 5.63 -6.35 -12.62
CA LYS A 89 5.31 -7.15 -11.43
C LYS A 89 3.93 -6.75 -10.93
N ASN A 90 3.32 -7.61 -10.11
CA ASN A 90 2.05 -7.31 -9.47
C ASN A 90 2.05 -5.97 -8.71
N THR A 91 3.19 -5.62 -8.09
CA THR A 91 3.43 -4.37 -7.36
C THR A 91 3.45 -3.12 -8.23
N ASP A 92 3.64 -3.28 -9.55
CA ASP A 92 3.69 -2.17 -10.50
C ASP A 92 2.27 -1.72 -10.86
N TYR A 93 1.30 -2.64 -10.83
CA TYR A 93 -0.11 -2.32 -11.11
C TYR A 93 -0.76 -1.58 -9.95
N ASN A 94 -1.60 -0.61 -10.30
CA ASN A 94 -2.46 0.08 -9.36
C ASN A 94 -3.88 -0.51 -9.43
N ALA A 95 -4.41 -0.96 -8.30
CA ALA A 95 -5.78 -1.45 -8.18
C ALA A 95 -6.82 -0.32 -8.20
N LEU A 96 -6.39 0.94 -8.07
CA LEU A 96 -7.25 2.11 -8.09
C LEU A 96 -7.45 2.62 -9.52
N ASP A 97 -8.70 2.71 -9.96
CA ASP A 97 -9.05 3.37 -11.23
C ASP A 97 -9.04 4.90 -11.12
N LYS A 98 -9.34 5.41 -9.92
CA LYS A 98 -9.36 6.83 -9.56
C LYS A 98 -8.74 7.01 -8.18
N LEU A 99 -8.23 8.22 -7.93
CA LEU A 99 -7.80 8.67 -6.60
C LEU A 99 -8.86 8.36 -5.54
N LYS A 100 -8.46 7.64 -4.48
CA LYS A 100 -9.34 7.35 -3.35
C LYS A 100 -9.09 8.38 -2.25
N LYS A 101 -10.11 9.18 -1.95
CA LYS A 101 -10.13 10.10 -0.81
C LYS A 101 -10.37 9.27 0.46
N THR A 102 -9.43 9.31 1.40
CA THR A 102 -9.47 8.43 2.58
C THR A 102 -9.59 9.16 3.90
N GLY A 103 -9.41 10.48 3.92
CA GLY A 103 -9.60 11.29 5.12
C GLY A 103 -10.39 12.58 4.88
N THR A 104 -10.41 13.43 5.90
CA THR A 104 -11.16 14.69 5.92
C THR A 104 -10.27 15.93 5.75
N GLY A 105 -8.96 15.75 5.50
CA GLY A 105 -8.01 16.83 5.32
C GLY A 105 -8.39 17.74 4.15
N VAL A 106 -8.33 19.05 4.38
CA VAL A 106 -8.64 20.11 3.41
C VAL A 106 -7.37 20.89 3.12
N LEU A 107 -7.03 20.98 1.83
CA LEU A 107 -5.83 21.65 1.36
C LEU A 107 -5.97 23.17 1.50
N ARG A 108 -5.07 23.79 2.27
CA ARG A 108 -5.00 25.26 2.41
C ARG A 108 -4.10 25.84 1.32
N THR A 109 -4.65 26.71 0.49
CA THR A 109 -3.93 27.42 -0.59
C THR A 109 -3.58 28.86 -0.18
N HIS A 110 -2.90 29.62 -1.06
CA HIS A 110 -2.37 30.99 -0.82
C HIS A 110 -3.37 32.04 -0.26
N SER A 111 -4.68 31.75 -0.21
CA SER A 111 -5.65 32.58 0.53
C SER A 111 -5.52 32.45 2.06
N HIS A 112 -4.78 31.46 2.54
CA HIS A 112 -4.48 31.22 3.95
C HIS A 112 -3.07 31.75 4.31
N LYS A 113 -2.91 32.24 5.55
CA LYS A 113 -1.62 32.72 6.07
C LYS A 113 -0.52 31.65 6.07
N ASP A 114 -0.90 30.38 6.20
CA ASP A 114 -0.04 29.21 6.16
C ASP A 114 -0.50 28.31 5.01
N VAL A 115 0.41 28.04 4.06
CA VAL A 115 0.15 27.16 2.92
C VAL A 115 0.59 25.75 3.27
N ASP A 116 -0.24 24.76 2.97
CA ASP A 116 0.11 23.36 3.21
C ASP A 116 1.17 22.87 2.20
N ALA A 117 2.05 22.00 2.66
CA ALA A 117 2.84 21.15 1.77
C ALA A 117 2.12 19.79 1.59
N ILE A 118 2.19 19.25 0.39
CA ILE A 118 1.72 17.90 0.06
C ILE A 118 2.94 16.98 0.05
N ILE A 119 2.84 15.88 0.81
CA ILE A 119 3.90 14.91 0.99
C ILE A 119 3.44 13.58 0.42
N SER A 120 4.16 13.09 -0.59
CA SER A 120 3.92 11.78 -1.20
C SER A 120 4.76 10.73 -0.48
N LEU A 121 4.12 9.65 -0.03
CA LEU A 121 4.71 8.59 0.78
C LEU A 121 4.40 7.24 0.16
N THR A 122 5.41 6.40 -0.05
CA THR A 122 5.22 5.00 -0.45
C THR A 122 5.43 4.07 0.74
N VAL A 123 4.48 3.15 0.92
CA VAL A 123 4.51 2.11 1.95
C VAL A 123 4.92 0.79 1.31
N TYR A 124 5.94 0.15 1.86
CA TYR A 124 6.46 -1.14 1.48
C TYR A 124 6.30 -2.16 2.61
N ASN A 125 6.02 -3.40 2.24
CA ASN A 125 5.93 -4.52 3.18
C ASN A 125 7.01 -5.55 2.87
N ARG A 126 7.44 -6.31 3.87
CA ARG A 126 8.29 -7.49 3.61
C ARG A 126 7.53 -8.55 2.84
N ILE A 127 8.25 -9.25 1.97
CA ILE A 127 7.75 -10.44 1.31
C ILE A 127 8.03 -11.64 2.23
N PRO A 128 7.01 -12.36 2.73
CA PRO A 128 7.21 -13.42 3.73
C PRO A 128 8.18 -14.52 3.30
N TYR A 129 8.15 -14.91 2.02
CA TYR A 129 9.01 -15.95 1.44
C TYR A 129 10.36 -15.43 0.93
N LEU A 130 10.60 -14.12 0.97
CA LEU A 130 11.85 -13.51 0.54
C LEU A 130 12.19 -12.29 1.41
N PRO A 131 12.72 -12.51 2.63
CA PRO A 131 12.87 -11.45 3.64
C PRO A 131 13.78 -10.28 3.24
N SER A 132 14.68 -10.51 2.28
CA SER A 132 15.58 -9.50 1.71
C SER A 132 14.91 -8.58 0.68
N CYS A 133 13.64 -8.83 0.35
CA CYS A 133 12.90 -8.06 -0.64
C CYS A 133 11.69 -7.38 -0.02
N LEU A 134 11.48 -6.14 -0.45
CA LEU A 134 10.34 -5.32 -0.12
C LEU A 134 9.41 -5.22 -1.34
N ALA A 135 8.10 -5.24 -1.08
CA ALA A 135 7.07 -5.04 -2.08
C ALA A 135 6.28 -3.78 -1.74
N ARG A 136 6.08 -2.90 -2.72
CA ARG A 136 5.19 -1.75 -2.57
C ARG A 136 3.78 -2.25 -2.25
N SER A 137 3.22 -1.77 -1.15
CA SER A 137 1.85 -2.05 -0.72
C SER A 137 0.91 -0.95 -1.19
N SER A 138 1.26 0.30 -0.91
CA SER A 138 0.43 1.46 -1.25
C SER A 138 1.26 2.74 -1.37
N GLN A 139 0.68 3.77 -1.96
CA GLN A 139 1.24 5.12 -1.97
C GLN A 139 0.15 6.11 -1.58
N HIS A 140 0.51 7.12 -0.79
CA HIS A 140 -0.40 8.10 -0.21
C HIS A 140 0.13 9.52 -0.41
N ALA A 141 -0.77 10.48 -0.52
CA ALA A 141 -0.46 11.89 -0.35
C ALA A 141 -1.12 12.40 0.93
N VAL A 142 -0.33 13.00 1.81
CA VAL A 142 -0.78 13.62 3.07
C VAL A 142 -0.48 15.10 3.06
N LEU A 143 -1.23 15.87 3.85
CA LEU A 143 -0.92 17.27 4.10
C LEU A 143 0.11 17.37 5.23
N SER A 144 0.95 18.39 5.17
CA SER A 144 1.92 18.70 6.22
C SER A 144 1.28 18.94 7.60
N THR A 145 0.01 19.33 7.63
CA THR A 145 -0.78 19.57 8.85
C THR A 145 -1.44 18.32 9.41
N GLN A 146 -1.42 17.20 8.69
CA GLN A 146 -1.96 15.92 9.17
C GLN A 146 -0.99 15.19 10.08
N THR A 147 -1.53 14.29 10.89
CA THR A 147 -0.77 13.54 11.89
C THR A 147 -0.26 12.21 11.34
N LEU A 148 0.68 11.57 12.06
CA LEU A 148 1.11 10.21 11.73
C LEU A 148 -0.05 9.21 11.84
N ASP A 149 -0.97 9.42 12.78
CA ASP A 149 -2.17 8.60 12.93
C ASP A 149 -3.12 8.71 11.72
N ASP A 150 -3.25 9.90 11.11
CA ASP A 150 -4.03 10.06 9.87
C ASP A 150 -3.49 9.17 8.75
N LEU A 151 -2.16 9.04 8.62
CA LEU A 151 -1.54 8.12 7.66
C LEU A 151 -1.80 6.66 8.06
N LEU A 152 -1.62 6.31 9.32
CA LEU A 152 -1.78 4.92 9.81
C LEU A 152 -3.15 4.34 9.46
N ARG A 153 -4.20 5.15 9.62
CA ARG A 153 -5.60 4.77 9.35
C ARG A 153 -5.84 4.34 7.91
N VAL A 154 -5.05 4.85 6.97
CA VAL A 154 -5.25 4.62 5.53
C VAL A 154 -4.32 3.55 4.97
N ILE A 155 -3.33 3.08 5.74
CA ILE A 155 -2.43 2.02 5.32
C ILE A 155 -3.21 0.69 5.25
N PRO A 156 -3.20 0.00 4.09
CA PRO A 156 -3.84 -1.31 3.95
C PRO A 156 -2.99 -2.38 4.65
N CYS A 157 -3.20 -2.54 5.95
CA CYS A 157 -2.53 -3.53 6.79
C CYS A 157 -3.44 -4.76 7.00
N ALA A 158 -2.89 -5.96 6.80
CA ALA A 158 -3.62 -7.20 7.09
C ALA A 158 -3.89 -7.33 8.61
N SER A 159 -2.95 -6.87 9.44
CA SER A 159 -3.07 -6.92 10.90
C SER A 159 -4.18 -6.02 11.46
N SER A 160 -4.54 -4.93 10.76
CA SER A 160 -5.71 -4.11 11.12
C SER A 160 -7.04 -4.84 10.95
N ASN A 161 -7.07 -5.90 10.14
CA ASN A 161 -8.28 -6.64 9.79
C ASN A 161 -8.28 -8.06 10.40
N LEU A 162 -7.48 -8.30 11.43
CA LEU A 162 -7.48 -9.61 12.09
C LEU A 162 -8.84 -9.88 12.74
N PRO A 163 -9.39 -11.10 12.57
CA PRO A 163 -10.59 -11.52 13.29
C PRO A 163 -10.38 -11.44 14.80
N VAL A 164 -11.44 -11.08 15.54
CA VAL A 164 -11.43 -10.99 17.00
C VAL A 164 -11.52 -12.38 17.60
N GLU A 165 -10.63 -12.70 18.54
CA GLU A 165 -10.65 -13.95 19.30
C GLU A 165 -11.89 -14.00 20.21
N LYS A 166 -12.60 -15.13 20.16
CA LYS A 166 -13.67 -15.47 21.10
C LYS A 166 -13.11 -16.40 22.15
N LEU A 167 -13.21 -16.01 23.41
CA LEU A 167 -12.78 -16.82 24.54
C LEU A 167 -13.96 -17.62 25.09
N ASP A 168 -13.71 -18.86 25.53
CA ASP A 168 -14.66 -19.64 26.32
C ASP A 168 -14.68 -19.21 27.80
N ALA A 169 -15.39 -19.97 28.65
CA ALA A 169 -15.53 -19.66 30.07
C ALA A 169 -14.22 -19.87 30.84
N GLU A 170 -13.29 -20.64 30.28
CA GLU A 170 -11.99 -21.01 30.81
C GLU A 170 -10.89 -20.03 30.38
N GLY A 171 -11.18 -19.18 29.38
CA GLY A 171 -10.26 -18.19 28.83
C GLY A 171 -9.47 -18.68 27.62
N ASP A 172 -9.82 -19.84 27.07
CA ASP A 172 -9.20 -20.42 25.88
C ASP A 172 -9.92 -19.95 24.61
N VAL A 173 -9.19 -19.92 23.48
CA VAL A 173 -9.72 -19.42 22.20
C VAL A 173 -10.68 -20.45 21.59
N SER A 174 -11.99 -20.20 21.74
CA SER A 174 -13.07 -21.03 21.21
C SER A 174 -13.43 -20.73 19.75
N GLY A 175 -12.97 -19.59 19.21
CA GLY A 175 -13.16 -19.25 17.80
C GLY A 175 -12.82 -17.81 17.47
N TYR A 176 -13.26 -17.35 16.30
CA TYR A 176 -13.02 -15.99 15.83
C TYR A 176 -14.28 -15.36 15.24
N SER A 177 -14.49 -14.05 15.42
CA SER A 177 -15.49 -13.27 14.69
C SER A 177 -14.89 -12.14 13.87
N ILE A 178 -15.59 -11.82 12.77
CA ILE A 178 -15.41 -10.58 12.02
C ILE A 178 -16.59 -9.70 12.41
N ASP A 179 -16.65 -9.28 13.66
CA ASP A 179 -17.64 -8.29 14.07
C ASP A 179 -17.06 -6.91 13.68
N ASP A 180 -17.74 -6.18 12.78
CA ASP A 180 -17.39 -4.81 12.34
C ASP A 180 -17.39 -3.78 13.50
N GLN A 181 -17.74 -4.21 14.72
CA GLN A 181 -17.75 -3.37 15.91
C GLN A 181 -16.37 -3.33 16.56
N GLY A 182 -15.55 -2.40 16.07
CA GLY A 182 -14.71 -1.58 16.94
C GLY A 182 -13.58 -2.31 17.67
N VAL A 183 -12.83 -3.18 16.99
CA VAL A 183 -11.39 -3.23 17.34
C VAL A 183 -10.88 -1.81 17.16
N GLU A 184 -10.12 -1.28 18.12
CA GLU A 184 -9.34 -0.08 17.91
C GLU A 184 -8.35 -0.38 16.76
N GLN A 185 -8.79 -0.19 15.51
CA GLN A 185 -8.18 -0.74 14.29
C GLN A 185 -6.72 -0.31 14.04
N HIS A 186 -6.21 0.58 14.89
CA HIS A 186 -4.92 1.25 14.77
C HIS A 186 -4.15 1.34 16.10
N SER A 187 -4.63 0.69 17.17
CA SER A 187 -3.89 0.67 18.43
C SER A 187 -2.82 -0.44 18.39
N GLY A 188 -1.74 -0.25 19.13
CA GLY A 188 -0.57 -1.14 19.13
C GLY A 188 0.36 -0.84 17.96
N CYS A 189 0.69 0.44 17.75
CA CYS A 189 1.59 0.86 16.69
C CYS A 189 2.71 1.76 17.20
N LEU A 190 3.82 1.82 16.45
CA LEU A 190 4.81 2.88 16.58
C LEU A 190 5.40 3.21 15.22
N PHE A 191 5.73 4.48 15.01
CA PHE A 191 6.62 4.90 13.94
C PHE A 191 8.00 5.12 14.52
N CYS A 192 9.06 4.90 13.74
CA CYS A 192 10.27 5.65 14.03
C CYS A 192 10.91 6.33 12.83
N ILE A 193 11.21 7.60 13.10
CA ILE A 193 11.59 8.61 12.13
C ILE A 193 12.76 9.34 12.79
N GLU A 194 13.92 9.36 12.13
CA GLU A 194 15.15 9.98 12.66
C GLU A 194 15.48 9.52 14.08
N ASP A 195 15.50 8.20 14.31
CA ASP A 195 15.82 7.55 15.60
C ASP A 195 14.88 7.90 16.77
N LEU A 196 13.73 8.53 16.48
CA LEU A 196 12.68 8.83 17.45
C LEU A 196 11.47 7.90 17.26
N LEU A 197 11.02 7.26 18.34
CA LEU A 197 9.84 6.39 18.39
C LEU A 197 8.61 7.20 18.78
N TYR A 198 7.66 7.30 17.86
CA TYR A 198 6.34 7.87 18.09
C TYR A 198 5.37 6.71 18.32
N GLY A 199 5.00 6.50 19.57
CA GLY A 199 4.05 5.45 19.96
C GLY A 199 2.59 5.89 19.83
N ASP A 200 1.68 4.96 20.08
CA ASP A 200 0.24 5.14 19.94
C ASP A 200 -0.40 5.93 21.09
N GLY A 201 0.37 6.24 22.15
CA GLY A 201 -0.06 7.15 23.22
C GLY A 201 -1.11 6.54 24.14
N ARG A 202 -1.16 5.21 24.26
CA ARG A 202 -2.06 4.50 25.18
C ARG A 202 -1.79 4.86 26.64
N GLU A 203 -2.86 4.98 27.43
CA GLU A 203 -2.78 5.31 28.86
C GLU A 203 -2.04 4.25 29.70
N ASN A 204 -2.11 2.97 29.31
CA ASN A 204 -1.50 1.87 30.06
C ASN A 204 0.01 1.77 29.82
N THR A 205 0.39 1.32 28.63
CA THR A 205 1.79 1.18 28.22
C THR A 205 1.86 1.47 26.73
N ASP A 206 2.61 2.51 26.41
CA ASP A 206 2.80 2.95 25.04
C ASP A 206 3.64 1.93 24.26
N TYR A 207 3.31 1.74 22.99
CA TYR A 207 4.00 0.74 22.15
C TYR A 207 5.50 1.05 22.01
N ALA A 208 5.87 2.33 21.98
CA ALA A 208 7.27 2.75 21.95
C ALA A 208 8.03 2.33 23.22
N GLU A 209 7.41 2.44 24.40
CA GLU A 209 8.01 2.02 25.67
C GLU A 209 8.21 0.50 25.73
N MET A 210 7.28 -0.27 25.18
CA MET A 210 7.41 -1.73 25.06
C MET A 210 8.63 -2.11 24.22
N LEU A 211 8.85 -1.43 23.08
CA LEU A 211 10.01 -1.67 22.22
C LEU A 211 11.32 -1.28 22.92
N ILE A 212 11.38 -0.12 23.58
CA ILE A 212 12.57 0.29 24.35
C ILE A 212 12.90 -0.74 25.44
N SER A 213 11.90 -1.21 26.18
CA SER A 213 12.06 -2.25 27.21
C SER A 213 12.56 -3.56 26.61
N HIS A 214 12.12 -3.91 25.39
CA HIS A 214 12.64 -5.07 24.67
C HIS A 214 14.11 -4.88 24.26
N LEU A 215 14.48 -3.71 23.72
CA LEU A 215 15.84 -3.39 23.29
C LEU A 215 16.85 -3.39 24.45
N GLN A 216 16.42 -3.03 25.67
CA GLN A 216 17.27 -3.06 26.86
C GLN A 216 17.78 -4.48 27.20
N LYS A 217 17.06 -5.53 26.77
CA LYS A 217 17.47 -6.94 26.95
C LYS A 217 18.65 -7.34 26.07
N LEU A 218 18.94 -6.56 25.02
CA LEU A 218 20.08 -6.81 24.14
C LEU A 218 21.39 -6.38 24.81
N PRO A 219 22.53 -7.02 24.48
CA PRO A 219 23.85 -6.56 24.89
C PRO A 219 24.08 -5.10 24.48
N GLU A 220 24.74 -4.31 25.33
CA GLU A 220 24.90 -2.86 25.16
C GLU A 220 25.50 -2.48 23.79
N GLU A 221 26.47 -3.26 23.32
CA GLU A 221 27.13 -3.11 22.01
C GLU A 221 26.18 -3.26 20.81
N LYS A 222 25.04 -3.94 20.98
CA LYS A 222 24.05 -4.21 19.92
C LYS A 222 22.81 -3.32 20.05
N ARG A 223 22.76 -2.42 21.04
CA ARG A 223 21.60 -1.54 21.23
C ARG A 223 21.62 -0.41 20.21
N PRO A 224 20.56 -0.26 19.41
CA PRO A 224 20.45 0.89 18.51
C PRO A 224 20.24 2.18 19.33
N GLN A 225 20.72 3.30 18.80
CA GLN A 225 20.63 4.62 19.46
C GLN A 225 19.25 5.26 19.24
N ILE A 226 18.20 4.60 19.71
CA ILE A 226 16.81 5.02 19.49
C ILE A 226 16.22 5.56 20.79
N LYS A 227 15.37 6.59 20.69
CA LYS A 227 14.71 7.24 21.85
C LYS A 227 13.21 7.34 21.63
N THR A 228 12.44 7.39 22.71
CA THR A 228 11.01 7.73 22.64
C THR A 228 10.85 9.22 22.32
N ALA A 229 9.94 9.54 21.40
CA ALA A 229 9.54 10.90 21.08
C ALA A 229 8.73 11.50 22.23
N ALA A 230 8.64 12.84 22.28
CA ALA A 230 7.86 13.54 23.29
C ALA A 230 6.35 13.52 23.03
N THR A 231 5.94 13.24 21.79
CA THR A 231 4.56 13.29 21.30
C THR A 231 4.17 11.95 20.70
N SER A 232 2.87 11.61 20.77
CA SER A 232 2.34 10.38 20.18
C SER A 232 2.11 10.51 18.67
N THR A 233 1.74 9.42 18.00
CA THR A 233 1.34 9.41 16.59
C THR A 233 0.13 10.31 16.30
N SER A 234 -0.80 10.43 17.25
CA SER A 234 -2.01 11.26 17.11
C SER A 234 -1.75 12.74 17.28
N GLU A 235 -0.65 13.13 17.93
CA GLU A 235 -0.28 14.54 18.18
C GLU A 235 0.76 15.06 17.18
N THR A 236 1.56 14.16 16.60
CA THR A 236 2.70 14.53 15.76
C THR A 236 2.26 14.75 14.32
N THR A 237 2.33 16.01 13.86
CA THR A 237 2.06 16.40 12.48
C THR A 237 3.29 16.28 11.58
N PHE A 238 3.08 16.10 10.27
CA PHE A 238 4.19 15.96 9.31
C PHE A 238 5.10 17.20 9.23
N ASN A 239 4.58 18.40 9.44
CA ASN A 239 5.37 19.63 9.48
C ASN A 239 6.26 19.76 10.74
N ALA A 240 6.01 18.96 11.78
CA ALA A 240 6.85 18.90 12.98
C ALA A 240 8.00 17.90 12.83
N LEU A 241 7.99 17.07 11.78
CA LEU A 241 8.98 16.03 11.53
C LEU A 241 10.16 16.55 10.71
N THR A 242 11.35 16.02 11.00
CA THR A 242 12.48 16.11 10.07
C THR A 242 12.42 14.92 9.12
N LEU A 243 12.18 15.19 7.84
CA LEU A 243 11.98 14.16 6.82
C LEU A 243 13.09 14.22 5.76
N ARG A 244 13.65 13.06 5.43
CA ARG A 244 14.61 12.87 4.34
C ARG A 244 13.91 12.18 3.18
N LEU A 245 14.06 12.75 1.98
CA LEU A 245 13.55 12.14 0.76
C LEU A 245 14.27 10.81 0.49
N HIS A 246 13.52 9.80 0.08
CA HIS A 246 14.00 8.47 -0.30
C HIS A 246 14.70 7.69 0.84
N GLN A 247 14.61 8.17 2.08
CA GLN A 247 15.03 7.44 3.26
C GLN A 247 13.87 6.56 3.76
N PRO A 248 14.07 5.25 3.99
CA PRO A 248 13.06 4.42 4.60
C PRO A 248 12.98 4.68 6.11
N TYR A 249 11.76 4.90 6.57
CA TYR A 249 11.34 4.87 7.96
C TYR A 249 10.55 3.58 8.22
N TRP A 250 10.50 3.11 9.46
CA TRP A 250 9.72 1.93 9.86
C TRP A 250 8.45 2.32 10.64
N LEU A 251 7.42 1.53 10.41
CA LEU A 251 6.19 1.48 11.18
C LEU A 251 6.02 0.03 11.64
N LEU A 252 5.93 -0.17 12.95
CA LEU A 252 5.59 -1.45 13.54
C LEU A 252 4.14 -1.39 14.00
N HIS A 253 3.36 -2.38 13.62
CA HIS A 253 1.93 -2.45 13.93
C HIS A 253 1.56 -3.85 14.42
N GLN A 254 0.78 -3.94 15.49
CA GLN A 254 0.20 -5.19 16.03
C GLN A 254 1.21 -6.34 16.14
N GLY A 255 2.32 -6.12 16.82
CA GLY A 255 3.33 -7.13 17.13
C GLY A 255 4.47 -7.13 16.13
N ASN A 256 4.32 -7.88 15.05
CA ASN A 256 5.37 -8.15 14.07
C ASN A 256 5.03 -7.64 12.64
N CYS A 257 3.97 -6.84 12.49
CA CYS A 257 3.66 -6.27 11.18
C CYS A 257 4.57 -5.08 10.92
N GLU A 258 5.57 -5.30 10.06
CA GLU A 258 6.53 -4.29 9.66
C GLU A 258 6.12 -3.63 8.34
N HIS A 259 6.02 -2.31 8.37
CA HIS A 259 5.84 -1.45 7.21
C HIS A 259 7.03 -0.51 7.09
N PHE A 260 7.49 -0.28 5.87
CA PHE A 260 8.54 0.69 5.56
C PHE A 260 7.94 1.85 4.79
N ILE A 261 8.14 3.06 5.27
CA ILE A 261 7.55 4.28 4.74
C ILE A 261 8.67 5.11 4.15
N VAL A 262 8.56 5.45 2.87
CA VAL A 262 9.54 6.26 2.15
C VAL A 262 8.86 7.56 1.73
N VAL A 263 9.47 8.69 2.06
CA VAL A 263 9.03 9.99 1.55
C VAL A 263 9.55 10.15 0.13
N ASP A 264 8.65 10.11 -0.86
CA ASP A 264 9.02 10.20 -2.27
C ASP A 264 9.25 11.66 -2.67
N GLN A 265 8.31 12.53 -2.30
CA GLN A 265 8.30 13.94 -2.70
C GLN A 265 7.64 14.81 -1.63
N ILE A 266 8.15 16.03 -1.49
CA ILE A 266 7.52 17.10 -0.70
C ILE A 266 7.38 18.29 -1.64
N ARG A 267 6.16 18.77 -1.84
CA ARG A 267 5.89 19.91 -2.70
C ARG A 267 4.92 20.89 -2.06
N HIS A 268 5.07 22.15 -2.42
CA HIS A 268 4.16 23.20 -1.98
C HIS A 268 2.81 23.08 -2.69
N ALA A 269 1.71 23.37 -2.00
CA ALA A 269 0.40 23.48 -2.62
C ALA A 269 0.30 24.80 -3.40
N TYR A 270 0.70 24.81 -4.67
CA TYR A 270 0.68 26.01 -5.50
C TYR A 270 -0.69 26.23 -6.16
N SER A 271 -1.32 27.39 -5.95
CA SER A 271 -2.74 27.58 -6.30
C SER A 271 -3.04 28.00 -7.73
N VAL A 272 -2.07 28.29 -8.59
CA VAL A 272 -2.37 28.93 -9.90
C VAL A 272 -2.65 27.89 -11.00
N PHE A 273 -2.11 26.68 -10.89
CA PHE A 273 -2.28 25.63 -11.91
C PHE A 273 -2.53 24.21 -11.35
N ASN A 274 -2.54 24.01 -10.02
CA ASN A 274 -2.64 22.67 -9.46
C ASN A 274 -4.07 22.10 -9.54
N PHE A 275 -4.18 20.93 -10.18
CA PHE A 275 -5.36 20.06 -10.19
C PHE A 275 -5.49 19.21 -8.91
N ASP A 276 -4.85 19.65 -7.83
CA ASP A 276 -4.89 18.91 -6.57
C ASP A 276 -6.31 18.88 -6.03
N PRO A 277 -6.80 17.72 -5.55
CA PRO A 277 -8.08 17.67 -4.88
C PRO A 277 -8.08 18.66 -3.71
N PRO A 278 -9.09 19.52 -3.56
CA PRO A 278 -9.13 20.52 -2.48
C PRO A 278 -9.37 19.89 -1.11
N ALA A 279 -9.88 18.66 -1.07
CA ALA A 279 -10.19 17.94 0.14
C ALA A 279 -10.18 16.43 -0.10
N GLY A 280 -10.06 15.69 1.00
CA GLY A 280 -10.10 14.23 1.03
C GLY A 280 -8.79 13.59 1.48
N TYR A 281 -7.83 14.37 1.98
CA TYR A 281 -6.52 13.87 2.40
C TYR A 281 -6.63 13.07 3.72
N PRO A 282 -5.85 11.99 3.92
CA PRO A 282 -4.87 11.46 2.97
C PRO A 282 -5.53 10.93 1.70
N LEU A 283 -4.83 11.07 0.58
CA LEU A 283 -5.26 10.52 -0.71
C LEU A 283 -4.48 9.23 -0.95
N MET A 284 -5.16 8.13 -1.22
CA MET A 284 -4.50 6.91 -1.68
C MET A 284 -4.27 7.04 -3.19
N LEU A 285 -3.00 7.16 -3.57
CA LEU A 285 -2.54 7.30 -4.94
C LEU A 285 -2.37 5.95 -5.62
N HIS A 286 -1.89 4.96 -4.86
CA HIS A 286 -1.62 3.61 -5.33
C HIS A 286 -2.06 2.57 -4.31
N LEU A 287 -2.68 1.49 -4.79
CA LEU A 287 -2.90 0.27 -4.03
C LEU A 287 -2.43 -0.92 -4.86
N THR A 288 -1.48 -1.69 -4.35
CA THR A 288 -1.04 -2.92 -5.03
C THR A 288 -2.17 -3.96 -4.98
N PRO A 289 -2.55 -4.57 -6.12
CA PRO A 289 -3.59 -5.60 -6.14
C PRO A 289 -3.25 -6.77 -5.22
N THR A 290 -4.16 -7.09 -4.30
CA THR A 290 -4.02 -8.26 -3.44
C THR A 290 -4.09 -9.54 -4.26
N LEU A 291 -3.13 -10.45 -4.06
CA LEU A 291 -3.19 -11.79 -4.62
C LEU A 291 -3.97 -12.67 -3.65
N LEU A 292 -5.14 -13.14 -4.08
CA LEU A 292 -5.99 -14.00 -3.28
C LEU A 292 -5.55 -15.45 -3.39
N ASP A 293 -5.46 -16.14 -2.25
CA ASP A 293 -5.26 -17.57 -2.23
C ASP A 293 -6.49 -18.30 -2.77
N LEU A 294 -6.25 -19.23 -3.70
CA LEU A 294 -7.31 -20.04 -4.27
C LEU A 294 -7.70 -21.16 -3.32
N CYS A 295 -8.98 -21.53 -3.35
CA CYS A 295 -9.49 -22.69 -2.64
C CYS A 295 -8.68 -23.95 -2.97
N ARG A 296 -8.18 -24.64 -1.95
CA ARG A 296 -7.38 -25.86 -2.07
C ARG A 296 -8.15 -27.02 -2.68
N ALA A 297 -9.46 -27.10 -2.43
CA ALA A 297 -10.30 -28.16 -2.98
C ALA A 297 -10.62 -28.01 -4.48
N CYS A 298 -10.96 -26.80 -4.95
CA CYS A 298 -11.38 -26.61 -6.35
C CYS A 298 -10.36 -25.88 -7.23
N SER A 299 -9.43 -25.13 -6.64
CA SER A 299 -8.44 -24.29 -7.32
C SER A 299 -9.03 -23.29 -8.34
N LYS A 300 -10.32 -22.95 -8.20
CA LYS A 300 -11.05 -22.10 -9.18
C LYS A 300 -11.36 -20.71 -8.66
N VAL A 301 -11.69 -20.58 -7.39
CA VAL A 301 -12.14 -19.32 -6.77
C VAL A 301 -11.33 -19.05 -5.50
N PRO A 302 -11.21 -17.78 -5.08
CA PRO A 302 -10.59 -17.41 -3.81
C PRO A 302 -11.17 -18.19 -2.63
N ALA A 303 -10.32 -18.55 -1.68
CA ALA A 303 -10.73 -19.07 -0.40
C ALA A 303 -11.38 -17.96 0.44
N VAL A 304 -12.32 -18.35 1.30
CA VAL A 304 -12.98 -17.46 2.27
C VAL A 304 -12.93 -18.02 3.69
N TYR A 305 -12.43 -19.25 3.85
CA TYR A 305 -12.23 -19.92 5.13
C TYR A 305 -10.82 -20.49 5.20
N SER A 306 -10.20 -20.37 6.36
CA SER A 306 -9.07 -21.16 6.81
C SER A 306 -9.58 -22.20 7.81
N VAL A 307 -9.58 -23.47 7.42
CA VAL A 307 -10.04 -24.58 8.27
C VAL A 307 -8.85 -25.19 8.98
N VAL A 308 -8.87 -25.19 10.31
CA VAL A 308 -7.82 -25.75 11.16
C VAL A 308 -8.34 -27.01 11.85
N GLY A 309 -7.51 -28.05 11.92
CA GLY A 309 -7.82 -29.27 12.69
C GLY A 309 -8.72 -30.30 11.99
N ASP A 310 -9.24 -30.02 10.79
CA ASP A 310 -10.09 -30.98 10.06
C ASP A 310 -9.24 -32.03 9.32
N MET A 311 -9.11 -33.22 9.91
CA MET A 311 -8.33 -34.32 9.35
C MET A 311 -8.76 -34.76 7.93
N ARG A 312 -10.01 -34.49 7.52
CA ARG A 312 -10.52 -34.84 6.18
C ARG A 312 -9.79 -34.09 5.07
N LEU A 313 -9.18 -32.95 5.39
CA LEU A 313 -8.53 -32.05 4.42
C LEU A 313 -7.06 -32.41 4.17
N GLY A 314 -6.45 -33.26 4.99
CA GLY A 314 -5.06 -33.69 4.85
C GLY A 314 -4.00 -32.61 5.12
N GLU A 315 -4.40 -31.37 5.34
CA GLU A 315 -3.55 -30.24 5.75
C GLU A 315 -4.31 -29.33 6.73
N SER A 316 -3.57 -28.61 7.57
CA SER A 316 -4.10 -27.65 8.53
C SER A 316 -3.10 -26.51 8.73
N PRO A 317 -3.45 -25.24 8.47
CA PRO A 317 -4.73 -24.76 7.94
C PRO A 317 -4.95 -25.15 6.46
N CYS A 318 -6.20 -25.47 6.10
CA CYS A 318 -6.62 -25.68 4.71
C CYS A 318 -7.54 -24.53 4.26
N LEU A 319 -7.19 -23.87 3.16
CA LEU A 319 -7.93 -22.71 2.64
C LEU A 319 -9.05 -23.16 1.69
N LEU A 320 -10.32 -22.88 2.04
CA LEU A 320 -11.49 -23.31 1.28
C LEU A 320 -12.42 -22.17 0.90
N CYS A 321 -13.08 -22.31 -0.25
CA CYS A 321 -14.21 -21.45 -0.61
C CYS A 321 -15.51 -21.95 0.02
N ALA A 322 -16.47 -21.05 0.20
CA ALA A 322 -17.74 -21.38 0.84
C ALA A 322 -18.51 -22.54 0.18
N PRO A 323 -18.58 -22.67 -1.16
CA PRO A 323 -19.20 -23.82 -1.80
C PRO A 323 -18.52 -25.15 -1.43
N CYS A 324 -17.19 -25.23 -1.50
CA CYS A 324 -16.46 -26.46 -1.17
C CYS A 324 -16.61 -26.84 0.30
N TRP A 325 -16.58 -25.87 1.21
CA TRP A 325 -16.82 -26.13 2.63
C TRP A 325 -18.24 -26.68 2.88
N ARG A 326 -19.27 -26.08 2.26
CA ARG A 326 -20.65 -26.59 2.36
C ARG A 326 -20.80 -28.02 1.84
N THR A 327 -20.07 -28.39 0.80
CA THR A 327 -20.10 -29.74 0.24
C THR A 327 -19.46 -30.77 1.18
N ILE A 328 -18.38 -30.38 1.86
CA ILE A 328 -17.73 -31.25 2.87
C ILE A 328 -18.60 -31.40 4.12
N GLY A 329 -19.34 -30.36 4.48
CA GLY A 329 -20.24 -30.35 5.64
C GLY A 329 -19.49 -30.27 6.97
N LEU A 330 -20.25 -30.04 8.04
CA LEU A 330 -19.70 -29.97 9.40
C LEU A 330 -19.05 -31.32 9.77
N PRO A 331 -17.94 -31.30 10.52
CA PRO A 331 -17.34 -32.53 11.01
C PRO A 331 -18.32 -33.28 11.93
N PRO A 332 -18.23 -34.62 12.02
CA PRO A 332 -19.05 -35.41 12.95
C PRO A 332 -18.86 -34.90 14.39
N LYS A 333 -19.89 -35.03 15.24
CA LYS A 333 -19.91 -34.52 16.63
C LYS A 333 -18.73 -34.93 17.53
N ASN A 334 -17.90 -35.88 17.11
CA ASN A 334 -16.77 -36.41 17.87
C ASN A 334 -15.43 -35.70 17.54
N TYR A 335 -15.44 -34.67 16.70
CA TYR A 335 -14.26 -33.87 16.36
C TYR A 335 -14.38 -32.51 17.05
N GLU A 336 -13.85 -32.42 18.27
CA GLU A 336 -13.97 -31.21 19.10
C GLU A 336 -12.99 -30.08 18.69
N ASP A 337 -12.04 -30.36 17.79
CA ASP A 337 -10.92 -29.44 17.50
C ASP A 337 -10.96 -28.75 16.12
N VAL A 338 -12.08 -28.81 15.39
CA VAL A 338 -12.17 -28.17 14.08
C VAL A 338 -12.56 -26.71 14.21
N MET A 339 -11.64 -25.83 13.84
CA MET A 339 -11.85 -24.38 13.88
C MET A 339 -12.01 -23.81 12.47
N LEU A 340 -13.11 -23.08 12.27
CA LEU A 340 -13.39 -22.39 11.02
C LEU A 340 -13.08 -20.91 11.15
N ILE A 341 -11.98 -20.46 10.55
CA ILE A 341 -11.56 -19.06 10.61
C ILE A 341 -11.99 -18.37 9.32
N PRO A 342 -12.90 -17.39 9.35
CA PRO A 342 -13.26 -16.64 8.15
C PRO A 342 -12.10 -15.74 7.71
N LEU A 343 -11.79 -15.75 6.42
CA LEU A 343 -10.79 -14.86 5.84
C LEU A 343 -11.41 -13.48 5.59
N VAL A 344 -10.58 -12.44 5.71
CA VAL A 344 -10.98 -11.06 5.46
C VAL A 344 -11.52 -10.91 4.03
N LYS A 345 -12.65 -10.21 3.89
CA LYS A 345 -13.21 -9.89 2.57
C LYS A 345 -12.34 -8.81 1.92
N HIS A 346 -11.90 -9.06 0.69
CA HIS A 346 -11.03 -8.16 -0.07
C HIS A 346 -11.80 -7.28 -1.04
#